data_AF-A0A7W6MRY1-F1
#
_entry.id   AF-A0A7W6MRY1-F1
#
_cell.length_a   1.000
_cell.length_b   1.000
_cell.length_c   1.000
_cell.angle_alpha   90.00
_cell.angle_beta   90.00
_cell.angle_gamma   90.00
#
_symmetry.space_group_name_H-M   'P 1'
#
loop_
_entity.id
_entity.type
_entity.pdbx_description
1 polymer ?
#
loop_
_entity_poly.entity_id
_entity_poly.type
_entity_poly.pdbx_seq_one_letter_code
_entity_poly.pdbx_strand_id
1 'polypeptide(L)'
;MKDETPRHDDADARLLYNATGINRRDLIKGGISLSALIALSELTLLSDALAAEFSEGVPVSFVINSEAYGLTLDPRTSLLDVLRESLSLTGAKKGCDHGQCGACTVHLDGRRVVSCLTLAVQIDGREVLTIEGLSPADGDLHPMQQAFIDHDALQCGYCTPGQIMAAVACVREGHATSPDQIREYMSGNLCRCGAYVGIVAAIQDAASKMEDL
;
A
#
# COMPACT_ATOMS: atom_id res chain seq x y z
N MET A 1 -67.25 -41.74 -71.84
CA MET A 1 -66.43 -42.08 -70.67
C MET A 1 -65.02 -42.43 -71.13
N LYS A 2 -64.20 -41.39 -71.36
CA LYS A 2 -62.74 -41.39 -71.25
C LYS A 2 -62.34 -39.91 -71.32
N ASP A 3 -61.80 -39.49 -70.20
CA ASP A 3 -61.56 -38.13 -69.74
C ASP A 3 -60.23 -37.63 -70.30
N GLU A 4 -60.18 -36.33 -70.57
CA GLU A 4 -59.00 -35.60 -71.05
C GLU A 4 -58.05 -35.36 -69.86
N THR A 5 -56.76 -35.61 -70.04
CA THR A 5 -55.73 -35.21 -69.06
C THR A 5 -55.33 -33.75 -69.25
N PRO A 6 -55.28 -32.93 -68.18
CA PRO A 6 -54.37 -31.80 -68.10
C PRO A 6 -53.28 -32.00 -67.03
N ARG A 7 -52.13 -31.42 -67.37
CA ARG A 7 -50.87 -31.30 -66.64
C ARG A 7 -51.00 -30.32 -65.46
N HIS A 8 -50.39 -30.61 -64.31
CA HIS A 8 -49.51 -29.67 -63.58
C HIS A 8 -48.91 -30.32 -62.31
N ASP A 9 -47.67 -30.81 -62.45
CA ASP A 9 -46.68 -30.91 -61.37
C ASP A 9 -46.10 -29.52 -61.14
N ASP A 10 -46.05 -29.05 -59.89
CA ASP A 10 -45.08 -28.02 -59.41
C ASP A 10 -45.20 -27.69 -57.91
N ALA A 11 -46.18 -28.27 -57.18
CA ALA A 11 -46.36 -27.96 -55.76
C ALA A 11 -45.40 -28.74 -54.83
N ASP A 12 -45.04 -29.98 -55.18
CA ASP A 12 -44.39 -30.89 -54.23
C ASP A 12 -42.86 -30.73 -54.12
N ALA A 13 -42.21 -30.16 -55.14
CA ALA A 13 -40.75 -29.97 -55.13
C ALA A 13 -40.28 -28.82 -54.23
N ARG A 14 -41.17 -27.87 -53.87
CA ARG A 14 -40.82 -26.71 -53.03
C ARG A 14 -41.00 -26.95 -51.53
N LEU A 15 -41.77 -27.95 -51.14
CA LEU A 15 -42.08 -28.24 -49.73
C LEU A 15 -41.00 -29.08 -49.02
N LEU A 16 -40.14 -29.77 -49.74
CA LEU A 16 -39.11 -30.65 -49.15
C LEU A 16 -37.73 -29.99 -48.93
N TYR A 17 -37.49 -28.79 -49.46
CA TYR A 17 -36.19 -28.09 -49.32
C TYR A 17 -36.04 -27.28 -48.02
N ASN A 18 -37.12 -27.06 -47.26
CA ASN A 18 -37.15 -26.12 -46.12
C ASN A 18 -37.47 -26.76 -44.77
N ALA A 19 -37.20 -28.06 -44.56
CA ALA A 19 -37.53 -28.73 -43.30
C ALA A 19 -36.63 -28.34 -42.11
N THR A 20 -35.54 -27.60 -42.31
CA THR A 20 -34.73 -27.07 -41.19
C THR A 20 -34.42 -25.58 -41.29
N GLY A 21 -34.72 -24.91 -42.41
CA GLY A 21 -34.55 -23.46 -42.59
C GLY A 21 -33.11 -22.92 -42.48
N ILE A 22 -32.12 -23.79 -42.28
CA ILE A 22 -30.71 -23.42 -42.07
C ILE A 22 -29.99 -23.51 -43.41
N ASN A 23 -29.49 -22.39 -43.93
CA ASN A 23 -28.68 -22.38 -45.15
C ASN A 23 -27.17 -22.43 -44.82
N ARG A 24 -26.33 -22.68 -45.83
CA ARG A 24 -24.85 -22.77 -45.68
C ARG A 24 -24.22 -21.53 -45.03
N ARG A 25 -24.81 -20.35 -45.22
CA ARG A 25 -24.37 -19.07 -44.63
C ARG A 25 -24.67 -19.01 -43.14
N ASP A 26 -25.77 -19.61 -42.71
CA ASP A 26 -26.16 -19.69 -41.29
C ASP A 26 -25.24 -20.65 -40.52
N LEU A 27 -24.83 -21.76 -41.15
CA LEU A 27 -23.84 -22.69 -40.58
C LEU A 27 -22.46 -22.03 -40.42
N ILE A 28 -21.99 -21.29 -41.44
CA ILE A 28 -20.71 -20.58 -41.37
C ILE A 28 -20.74 -19.49 -40.29
N LYS A 29 -21.85 -18.73 -40.18
CA LYS A 29 -22.02 -17.73 -39.12
C LYS A 29 -22.00 -18.39 -37.72
N GLY A 30 -22.70 -19.52 -37.53
CA GLY A 30 -22.70 -20.24 -36.26
C GLY A 30 -21.33 -20.82 -35.87
N GLY A 31 -20.57 -21.32 -36.84
CA GLY A 31 -19.21 -21.86 -36.60
C GLY A 31 -18.19 -20.79 -36.21
N ILE A 32 -18.28 -19.58 -36.77
CA ILE A 32 -17.44 -18.43 -36.40
C ILE A 32 -17.72 -18.02 -34.93
N SER A 33 -19.00 -18.01 -34.53
CA SER A 33 -19.41 -17.64 -33.17
C SER A 33 -18.86 -18.60 -32.11
N LEU A 34 -18.90 -19.92 -32.36
CA LEU A 34 -18.46 -20.92 -31.39
C LEU A 34 -16.92 -20.91 -31.21
N SER A 35 -16.17 -20.74 -32.31
CA SER A 35 -14.70 -20.65 -32.28
C SER A 35 -14.24 -19.40 -31.51
N ALA A 36 -14.93 -18.27 -31.71
CA ALA A 36 -14.65 -17.04 -30.99
C ALA A 36 -14.96 -17.17 -29.49
N LEU A 37 -16.08 -17.81 -29.12
CA LEU A 37 -16.46 -18.06 -27.73
C LEU A 37 -15.46 -18.97 -27.00
N ILE A 38 -14.95 -20.02 -27.65
CA ILE A 38 -13.92 -20.90 -27.09
C ILE A 38 -12.62 -20.13 -26.87
N ALA A 39 -12.15 -19.39 -27.89
CA ALA A 39 -10.93 -18.57 -27.78
C ALA A 39 -11.05 -17.47 -26.70
N LEU A 40 -12.22 -16.84 -26.58
CA LEU A 40 -12.52 -15.89 -25.50
C LEU A 40 -12.46 -16.57 -24.13
N SER A 41 -13.02 -17.77 -23.98
CA SER A 41 -13.02 -18.52 -22.71
C SER A 41 -11.62 -18.97 -22.28
N GLU A 42 -10.77 -19.38 -23.22
CA GLU A 42 -9.36 -19.71 -22.95
C GLU A 42 -8.58 -18.46 -22.53
N LEU A 43 -8.85 -17.30 -23.15
CA LEU A 43 -8.22 -16.03 -22.80
C LEU A 43 -8.61 -15.55 -21.39
N THR A 44 -9.89 -15.71 -20.98
CA THR A 44 -10.32 -15.39 -19.61
C THR A 44 -9.71 -16.32 -18.59
N LEU A 45 -9.65 -17.63 -18.86
CA LEU A 45 -9.01 -18.58 -17.95
C LEU A 45 -7.51 -18.33 -17.79
N LEU A 46 -6.82 -17.97 -18.87
CA LEU A 46 -5.42 -17.53 -18.82
C LEU A 46 -5.27 -16.24 -18.02
N SER A 47 -6.18 -15.28 -18.18
CA SER A 47 -6.18 -14.03 -17.41
C SER A 47 -6.42 -14.26 -15.92
N ASP A 48 -7.38 -15.11 -15.55
CA ASP A 48 -7.69 -15.44 -14.15
C ASP A 48 -6.56 -16.25 -13.51
N ALA A 49 -5.96 -17.20 -14.24
CA ALA A 49 -4.80 -17.94 -13.76
C ALA A 49 -3.58 -17.04 -13.54
N LEU A 50 -3.30 -16.12 -14.47
CA LEU A 50 -2.24 -15.12 -14.29
C LEU A 50 -2.55 -14.22 -13.08
N ALA A 51 -3.79 -13.73 -12.96
CA ALA A 51 -4.21 -12.90 -11.83
C ALA A 51 -4.08 -13.64 -10.49
N ALA A 52 -4.41 -14.94 -10.47
CA ALA A 52 -4.29 -15.78 -9.28
C ALA A 52 -2.82 -16.00 -8.88
N GLU A 53 -1.92 -16.29 -9.83
CA GLU A 53 -0.48 -16.43 -9.57
C GLU A 53 0.15 -15.14 -9.04
N PHE A 54 -0.36 -13.96 -9.42
CA PHE A 54 0.09 -12.67 -8.88
C PHE A 54 -0.63 -12.25 -7.57
N SER A 55 -1.59 -13.03 -7.08
CA SER A 55 -2.44 -12.67 -5.92
C SER A 55 -2.12 -13.41 -4.63
N GLU A 56 -1.19 -14.38 -4.64
CA GLU A 56 -0.83 -15.10 -3.42
C GLU A 56 0.04 -14.18 -2.54
N GLY A 57 -0.63 -13.49 -1.62
CA GLY A 57 0.04 -12.65 -0.64
C GLY A 57 0.98 -13.48 0.25
N VAL A 58 2.02 -12.83 0.75
CA VAL A 58 3.03 -13.44 1.61
C VAL A 58 2.55 -13.34 3.07
N PRO A 59 2.46 -14.45 3.82
CA PRO A 59 2.19 -14.38 5.25
C PRO A 59 3.41 -13.80 5.98
N VAL A 60 3.19 -12.81 6.83
CA VAL A 60 4.21 -12.09 7.60
C VAL A 60 3.71 -11.92 9.03
N SER A 61 4.57 -12.18 10.01
CA SER A 61 4.29 -11.95 11.44
C SER A 61 5.29 -10.96 12.02
N PHE A 62 4.85 -9.95 12.75
CA PHE A 62 5.71 -8.86 13.22
C PHE A 62 5.14 -8.20 14.47
N VAL A 63 5.91 -7.31 15.09
CA VAL A 63 5.48 -6.54 16.27
C VAL A 63 5.44 -5.05 15.92
N ILE A 64 4.32 -4.37 16.19
CA ILE A 64 4.21 -2.90 16.10
C ILE A 64 3.86 -2.37 17.48
N ASN A 65 4.66 -1.45 18.01
CA ASN A 65 4.41 -0.81 19.33
C ASN A 65 4.14 -1.83 20.45
N SER A 66 4.96 -2.89 20.53
CA SER A 66 4.81 -4.03 21.46
C SER A 66 3.57 -4.94 21.25
N GLU A 67 2.76 -4.71 20.22
CA GLU A 67 1.63 -5.58 19.87
C GLU A 67 1.98 -6.48 18.68
N ALA A 68 1.64 -7.78 18.78
CA ALA A 68 1.93 -8.76 17.74
C ALA A 68 0.83 -8.78 16.66
N TYR A 69 1.25 -8.76 15.40
CA TYR A 69 0.38 -8.82 14.23
C TYR A 69 0.79 -9.96 13.29
N GLY A 70 -0.19 -10.53 12.59
CA GLY A 70 0.03 -11.48 11.50
C GLY A 70 -0.88 -11.14 10.33
N LEU A 71 -0.29 -10.87 9.16
CA LEU A 71 -1.01 -10.45 7.95
C LEU A 71 -0.52 -11.23 6.72
N THR A 72 -1.42 -11.45 5.76
CA THR A 72 -1.05 -11.88 4.40
C THR A 72 -0.99 -10.65 3.50
N LEU A 73 0.19 -10.34 2.97
CA LEU A 73 0.50 -9.06 2.34
C LEU A 73 0.89 -9.21 0.87
N ASP A 74 0.50 -8.25 0.03
CA ASP A 74 1.11 -8.11 -1.30
C ASP A 74 2.60 -7.75 -1.13
N PRO A 75 3.54 -8.46 -1.80
CA PRO A 75 4.98 -8.23 -1.63
C PRO A 75 5.43 -6.82 -2.01
N ARG A 76 4.61 -6.05 -2.73
CA ARG A 76 4.88 -4.67 -3.14
C ARG A 76 4.42 -3.64 -2.10
N THR A 77 3.61 -4.04 -1.12
CA THR A 77 3.07 -3.12 -0.12
C THR A 77 4.20 -2.56 0.74
N SER A 78 4.25 -1.23 0.87
CA SER A 78 5.20 -0.57 1.73
C SER A 78 4.81 -0.75 3.21
N LEU A 79 5.78 -0.68 4.12
CA LEU A 79 5.53 -0.63 5.55
C LEU A 79 4.61 0.54 5.90
N LEU A 80 4.78 1.68 5.23
CA LEU A 80 3.93 2.85 5.42
C LEU A 80 2.45 2.54 5.14
N ASP A 81 2.17 1.81 4.06
CA ASP A 81 0.79 1.46 3.70
C ASP A 81 0.19 0.42 4.64
N VAL A 82 0.97 -0.55 5.11
CA VAL A 82 0.51 -1.48 6.16
C VAL A 82 0.11 -0.73 7.42
N LEU A 83 1.00 0.15 7.92
CA LEU A 83 0.73 0.93 9.13
C LEU A 83 -0.55 1.75 8.99
N ARG A 84 -0.69 2.50 7.90
CA ARG A 84 -1.76 3.48 7.75
C ARG A 84 -3.09 2.87 7.31
N GLU A 85 -3.06 1.98 6.32
CA GLU A 85 -4.26 1.55 5.61
C GLU A 85 -4.74 0.18 6.09
N SER A 86 -3.84 -0.71 6.50
CA SER A 86 -4.20 -2.01 7.08
C SER A 86 -4.43 -1.94 8.59
N LEU A 87 -3.57 -1.21 9.32
CA LEU A 87 -3.59 -1.15 10.79
C LEU A 87 -4.19 0.14 11.36
N SER A 88 -4.52 1.13 10.51
CA SER A 88 -5.04 2.44 10.93
C SER A 88 -4.13 3.23 11.89
N LEU A 89 -2.83 2.90 11.94
CA LEU A 89 -1.78 3.67 12.62
C LEU A 89 -1.34 4.81 11.71
N THR A 90 -2.12 5.88 11.73
CA THR A 90 -1.99 6.99 10.77
C THR A 90 -0.90 8.00 11.13
N GLY A 91 -0.18 7.83 12.23
CA GLY A 91 0.85 8.73 12.73
C GLY A 91 2.00 8.93 11.75
N ALA A 92 2.52 7.85 11.16
CA ALA A 92 3.46 7.93 10.04
C ALA A 92 2.76 8.53 8.80
N LYS A 93 3.38 9.53 8.16
CA LYS A 93 2.73 10.30 7.08
C LYS A 93 3.32 10.02 5.70
N LYS A 94 2.43 9.90 4.71
CA LYS A 94 2.80 9.83 3.29
C LYS A 94 2.91 11.24 2.70
N GLY A 95 4.08 11.85 2.83
CA GLY A 95 4.33 13.19 2.28
C GLY A 95 4.83 13.21 0.83
N CYS A 96 5.65 12.21 0.43
CA CYS A 96 6.22 12.14 -0.92
C CYS A 96 6.21 10.74 -1.53
N ASP A 97 6.17 9.67 -0.72
CA ASP A 97 6.23 8.26 -1.15
C ASP A 97 7.49 7.84 -1.93
N HIS A 98 8.55 8.65 -1.88
CA HIS A 98 9.81 8.42 -2.60
C HIS A 98 11.05 8.68 -1.73
N GLY A 99 10.94 8.60 -0.40
CA GLY A 99 12.06 8.76 0.53
C GLY A 99 12.64 10.17 0.67
N GLN A 100 11.97 11.20 0.14
CA GLN A 100 12.52 12.55 0.05
C GLN A 100 12.26 13.43 1.29
N CYS A 101 11.15 13.21 2.01
CA CYS A 101 10.70 14.16 3.03
C CYS A 101 10.84 13.69 4.49
N GLY A 102 11.07 12.41 4.75
CA GLY A 102 11.19 11.86 6.10
C GLY A 102 9.90 11.84 6.95
N ALA A 103 8.76 12.32 6.44
CA ALA A 103 7.50 12.36 7.21
C ALA A 103 6.96 10.96 7.60
N CYS A 104 7.43 9.91 6.94
CA CYS A 104 7.12 8.50 7.19
C CYS A 104 8.15 7.80 8.09
N THR A 105 9.00 8.54 8.80
CA THR A 105 10.04 7.95 9.65
C THR A 105 9.42 7.13 10.77
N VAL A 106 9.89 5.89 10.93
CA VAL A 106 9.59 4.97 12.03
C VAL A 106 10.90 4.31 12.47
N HIS A 107 10.92 3.61 13.61
CA HIS A 107 12.07 2.78 13.99
C HIS A 107 11.78 1.32 13.69
N LEU A 108 12.73 0.64 13.06
CA LEU A 108 12.71 -0.79 12.77
C LEU A 108 13.92 -1.41 13.47
N ASP A 109 13.67 -2.28 14.44
CA ASP A 109 14.66 -2.81 15.39
C ASP A 109 15.52 -1.69 16.02
N GLY A 110 14.85 -0.62 16.46
CA GLY A 110 15.49 0.54 17.08
C GLY A 110 16.23 1.50 16.13
N ARG A 111 16.32 1.19 14.83
CA ARG A 111 16.96 2.07 13.83
C ARG A 111 15.92 2.84 13.03
N ARG A 112 16.13 4.14 12.82
CA ARG A 112 15.21 4.93 11.97
C ARG A 112 15.27 4.49 10.51
N VAL A 113 14.11 4.39 9.87
CA VAL A 113 13.94 4.10 8.44
C VAL A 113 12.82 4.95 7.84
N VAL A 114 12.86 5.16 6.53
CA VAL A 114 11.72 5.71 5.78
C VAL A 114 10.79 4.55 5.39
N SER A 115 9.62 4.48 6.02
CA SER A 115 8.70 3.34 5.83
C SER A 115 8.10 3.24 4.42
N CYS A 116 8.04 4.34 3.65
CA CYS A 116 7.60 4.30 2.25
C CYS A 116 8.54 3.51 1.31
N LEU A 117 9.82 3.38 1.65
CA LEU A 117 10.80 2.62 0.86
C LEU A 117 11.18 1.28 1.54
N THR A 118 10.48 0.91 2.60
CA THR A 118 10.64 -0.39 3.27
C THR A 118 9.48 -1.27 2.84
N LEU A 119 9.74 -2.43 2.24
CA LEU A 119 8.67 -3.37 1.90
C LEU A 119 8.17 -4.06 3.17
N ALA A 120 6.86 -4.19 3.34
CA ALA A 120 6.29 -4.77 4.55
C ALA A 120 6.67 -6.26 4.72
N VAL A 121 6.91 -7.00 3.64
CA VAL A 121 7.44 -8.36 3.73
C VAL A 121 8.85 -8.45 4.34
N GLN A 122 9.61 -7.34 4.40
CA GLN A 122 10.94 -7.31 5.03
C GLN A 122 10.88 -7.15 6.55
N ILE A 123 9.70 -6.96 7.13
CA ILE A 123 9.53 -6.83 8.59
C ILE A 123 9.11 -8.14 9.26
N ASP A 124 9.09 -9.26 8.53
CA ASP A 124 8.80 -10.57 9.12
C ASP A 124 9.74 -10.90 10.29
N GLY A 125 9.17 -11.21 11.44
CA GLY A 125 9.86 -11.46 12.71
C GLY A 125 10.47 -10.24 13.38
N ARG A 126 10.18 -9.02 12.92
CA ARG A 126 10.85 -7.77 13.38
C ARG A 126 9.92 -6.84 14.13
N GLU A 127 10.52 -5.87 14.81
CA GLU A 127 9.80 -4.90 15.64
C GLU A 127 9.82 -3.50 15.01
N VAL A 128 8.65 -2.87 14.93
CA VAL A 128 8.48 -1.49 14.48
C VAL A 128 7.93 -0.66 15.64
N LEU A 129 8.56 0.48 15.89
CA LEU A 129 8.05 1.51 16.77
C LEU A 129 7.63 2.72 15.93
N THR A 130 6.39 3.17 16.12
CA THR A 130 5.82 4.36 15.48
C THR A 130 5.65 5.50 16.49
N ILE A 131 5.17 6.66 16.03
CA ILE A 131 4.92 7.81 16.91
C ILE A 131 3.90 7.51 18.01
N GLU A 132 2.91 6.66 17.71
CA GLU A 132 1.88 6.23 18.64
C GLU A 132 2.44 5.38 19.79
N GLY A 133 3.55 4.68 19.56
CA GLY A 133 4.20 3.84 20.57
C GLY A 133 5.18 4.57 21.49
N LEU A 134 5.43 5.87 21.30
CA LEU A 134 6.38 6.61 22.15
C LEU A 134 5.82 6.96 23.53
N SER A 135 4.51 7.16 23.65
CA SER A 135 3.88 7.54 24.91
C SER A 135 3.68 6.29 25.77
N PRO A 136 4.10 6.27 27.06
CA PRO A 136 3.85 5.14 27.93
C PRO A 136 2.36 4.95 28.23
N ALA A 137 2.01 3.77 28.75
CA ALA A 137 0.62 3.38 29.00
C ALA A 137 -0.08 4.20 30.11
N ASP A 138 0.69 4.96 30.91
CA ASP A 138 0.17 5.87 31.94
C ASP A 138 -0.41 7.18 31.35
N GLY A 139 -0.17 7.44 30.06
CA GLY A 139 -0.68 8.60 29.34
C GLY A 139 0.26 9.80 29.33
N ASP A 140 1.45 9.69 29.90
CA ASP A 140 2.44 10.76 29.85
C ASP A 140 3.04 10.90 28.44
N LEU A 141 3.45 12.12 28.10
CA LEU A 141 4.16 12.35 26.85
C LEU A 141 5.62 11.92 26.99
N HIS A 142 6.15 11.32 25.93
CA HIS A 142 7.59 11.10 25.81
C HIS A 142 8.32 12.45 25.93
N PRO A 143 9.50 12.55 26.59
CA PRO A 143 10.20 13.83 26.77
C PRO A 143 10.40 14.63 25.47
N MET A 144 10.69 13.93 24.37
CA MET A 144 10.77 14.54 23.04
C MET A 144 9.43 15.11 22.53
N GLN A 145 8.30 14.44 22.78
CA GLN A 145 6.98 14.97 22.41
C GLN A 145 6.68 16.25 23.22
N GLN A 146 6.97 16.24 24.52
CA GLN A 146 6.79 17.41 25.39
C GLN A 146 7.68 18.58 24.95
N ALA A 147 8.96 18.33 24.67
CA ALA A 147 9.87 19.38 24.20
C ALA A 147 9.42 19.99 22.86
N PHE A 148 8.82 19.20 21.96
CA PHE A 148 8.26 19.75 20.72
C PHE A 148 7.12 20.74 20.97
N ILE A 149 6.33 20.54 22.03
CA ILE A 149 5.28 21.47 22.47
C ILE A 149 5.93 22.72 23.08
N ASP A 150 6.85 22.52 24.02
CA ASP A 150 7.46 23.60 24.81
C ASP A 150 8.26 24.60 23.95
N HIS A 151 8.86 24.13 22.85
CA HIS A 151 9.71 24.93 21.96
C HIS A 151 9.05 25.30 20.63
N ASP A 152 7.71 25.17 20.52
CA ASP A 152 6.93 25.46 19.31
C ASP A 152 7.54 24.81 18.05
N ALA A 153 7.99 23.54 18.19
CA ALA A 153 8.69 22.79 17.17
C ALA A 153 7.76 22.20 16.09
N LEU A 154 6.54 22.73 15.98
CA LEU A 154 5.54 22.33 15.00
C LEU A 154 4.65 23.51 14.59
N GLN A 155 4.00 23.38 13.44
CA GLN A 155 2.94 24.30 13.02
C GLN A 155 1.77 23.50 12.46
N CYS A 156 1.82 23.12 11.17
CA CYS A 156 0.76 22.30 10.55
C CYS A 156 0.68 20.87 11.11
N GLY A 157 1.69 20.44 11.88
CA GLY A 157 1.74 19.11 12.50
C GLY A 157 2.09 17.96 11.55
N TYR A 158 2.09 18.16 10.23
CA TYR A 158 2.19 17.05 9.27
C TYR A 158 3.55 16.34 9.31
N CYS A 159 4.66 17.08 9.39
CA CYS A 159 5.99 16.47 9.49
C CYS A 159 6.32 16.01 10.92
N THR A 160 5.57 16.46 11.93
CA THR A 160 5.91 16.33 13.35
C THR A 160 6.14 14.87 13.79
N PRO A 161 5.31 13.88 13.39
CA PRO A 161 5.59 12.48 13.71
C PRO A 161 6.97 12.01 13.23
N GLY A 162 7.29 12.26 11.95
CA GLY A 162 8.59 11.88 11.40
C GLY A 162 9.74 12.65 12.05
N GLN A 163 9.55 13.93 12.38
CA GLN A 163 10.53 14.74 13.11
C GLN A 163 10.81 14.17 14.50
N ILE A 164 9.78 13.83 15.28
CA ILE A 164 9.95 13.28 16.62
C ILE A 164 10.65 11.92 16.55
N MET A 165 10.25 11.03 15.63
CA MET A 165 10.91 9.74 15.47
C MET A 165 12.39 9.89 15.10
N ALA A 166 12.72 10.79 14.17
CA ALA A 166 14.12 11.06 13.82
C ALA A 166 14.90 11.71 14.97
N ALA A 167 14.27 12.61 15.74
CA ALA A 167 14.85 13.27 16.89
C ALA A 167 15.20 12.29 18.02
N VAL A 168 14.33 11.33 18.31
CA VAL A 168 14.61 10.27 19.30
C VAL A 168 15.83 9.45 18.86
N ALA A 169 15.94 9.09 17.58
CA ALA A 169 17.12 8.41 17.06
C ALA A 169 18.38 9.29 17.13
N CYS A 170 18.26 10.59 16.84
CA CYS A 170 19.36 11.56 16.94
C CYS A 170 20.00 11.57 18.34
N VAL A 171 19.17 11.60 19.38
CA VAL A 171 19.64 11.54 20.77
C VAL A 171 20.25 10.17 21.09
N ARG A 172 19.51 9.09 20.83
CA ARG A 172 19.95 7.71 21.15
C ARG A 172 21.26 7.31 20.47
N GLU A 173 21.51 7.83 19.28
CA GLU A 173 22.72 7.55 18.50
C GLU A 173 23.88 8.53 18.82
N GLY A 174 23.70 9.46 19.77
CA GLY A 174 24.74 10.38 20.21
C GLY A 174 25.01 11.55 19.25
N HIS A 175 24.02 11.94 18.44
CA HIS A 175 24.11 13.04 17.48
C HIS A 175 23.53 14.37 18.00
N ALA A 176 23.03 14.40 19.23
CA ALA A 176 22.47 15.59 19.87
C ALA A 176 23.50 16.46 20.62
N THR A 177 24.79 16.39 20.26
CA THR A 177 25.86 17.07 21.01
C THR A 177 26.02 18.55 20.68
N SER A 178 25.52 19.00 19.52
CA SER A 178 25.57 20.40 19.09
C SER A 178 24.46 20.72 18.09
N PRO A 179 24.05 22.00 17.95
CA PRO A 179 23.05 22.41 16.97
C PRO A 179 23.40 22.00 15.53
N ASP A 180 24.67 22.08 15.12
CA ASP A 180 25.08 21.75 13.76
C ASP A 180 25.00 20.24 13.49
N GLN A 181 25.40 19.42 14.47
CA GLN A 181 25.25 17.97 14.36
C GLN A 181 23.78 17.54 14.31
N ILE A 182 22.92 18.19 15.10
CA ILE A 182 21.47 17.96 15.07
C ILE A 182 20.91 18.31 13.70
N ARG A 183 21.25 19.49 13.15
CA ARG A 183 20.78 19.90 11.82
C ARG A 183 21.19 18.92 10.73
N GLU A 184 22.43 18.46 10.75
CA GLU A 184 22.93 17.48 9.77
C GLU A 184 22.19 16.16 9.90
N TYR A 185 22.05 15.63 11.11
CA TYR A 185 21.37 14.36 11.35
C TYR A 185 19.88 14.41 10.92
N MET A 186 19.22 15.52 11.21
CA MET A 186 17.80 15.78 10.93
C MET A 186 17.53 16.25 9.49
N SER A 187 18.55 16.43 8.66
CA SER A 187 18.43 16.95 7.29
C SER A 187 17.51 16.11 6.39
N GLY A 188 17.33 14.83 6.71
CA GLY A 188 16.40 13.93 6.01
C GLY A 188 14.91 14.15 6.33
N ASN A 189 14.57 15.03 7.28
CA ASN A 189 13.20 15.30 7.72
C ASN A 189 12.81 16.75 7.38
N LEU A 190 12.05 16.91 6.29
CA LEU A 190 11.69 18.21 5.76
C LEU A 190 10.47 18.82 6.47
N CYS A 191 10.54 20.11 6.76
CA CYS A 191 9.47 20.93 7.31
C CYS A 191 9.21 22.15 6.41
N ARG A 192 8.06 22.18 5.71
CA ARG A 192 7.72 23.31 4.84
C ARG A 192 7.29 24.56 5.60
N CYS A 193 6.75 24.41 6.80
CA CYS A 193 6.45 25.50 7.72
C CYS A 193 7.69 26.23 8.25
N GLY A 194 8.87 25.58 8.17
CA GLY A 194 10.13 26.17 8.61
C GLY A 194 10.35 26.16 10.13
N ALA A 195 9.74 25.22 10.86
CA ALA A 195 9.86 25.12 12.33
C ALA A 195 11.24 24.62 12.83
N TYR A 196 12.26 24.58 11.96
CA TYR A 196 13.56 23.95 12.25
C TYR A 196 14.29 24.53 13.47
N VAL A 197 14.14 25.83 13.74
CA VAL A 197 14.76 26.46 14.92
C VAL A 197 14.18 25.87 16.21
N GLY A 198 12.85 25.75 16.29
CA GLY A 198 12.16 25.11 17.42
C GLY A 198 12.46 23.62 17.51
N ILE A 199 12.55 22.92 16.37
CA ILE A 199 12.92 21.49 16.34
C ILE A 199 14.32 21.26 16.92
N VAL A 200 15.32 22.06 16.54
CA VAL A 200 16.67 21.92 17.10
C VAL A 200 16.66 22.22 18.61
N ALA A 201 15.97 23.27 19.05
CA ALA A 201 15.86 23.63 20.46
C ALA A 201 15.19 22.50 21.28
N ALA A 202 14.09 21.93 20.78
CA ALA A 202 13.39 20.81 21.39
C ALA A 202 14.30 19.59 21.56
N ILE A 203 15.10 19.24 20.53
CA ILE A 203 16.03 18.12 20.60
C ILE A 203 17.10 18.33 21.67
N GLN A 204 17.66 19.54 21.76
CA GLN A 204 18.66 19.86 22.78
C GLN A 204 18.11 19.75 24.20
N ASP A 205 16.90 20.25 24.42
CA ASP A 205 16.23 20.20 25.73
C ASP A 205 15.80 18.77 26.11
N ALA A 206 15.30 18.00 25.16
CA ALA A 206 14.92 16.61 25.38
C ALA A 206 16.12 15.69 25.63
N ALA A 207 17.29 15.97 25.03
CA ALA A 207 18.48 15.12 25.14
C ALA A 207 18.87 14.88 26.61
N SER A 208 18.93 15.94 27.43
CA SER A 208 19.26 15.80 28.86
C SER A 208 18.19 15.07 29.68
N LYS A 209 16.94 15.03 29.20
CA LYS A 209 15.82 14.37 29.89
C LYS A 209 15.66 12.90 29.49
N MET A 210 16.28 12.50 28.38
CA MET A 210 16.27 11.14 27.86
C MET A 210 17.44 10.29 28.36
N GLU A 211 18.51 10.91 28.86
CA GLU A 211 19.63 10.20 29.50
C GLU A 211 19.23 9.54 30.84
N ASP A 212 18.11 9.98 31.44
CA ASP A 212 17.57 9.50 32.71
C ASP A 212 16.51 8.37 32.56
N LEU A 213 16.25 7.89 31.34
CA LEU A 213 15.29 6.82 31.00
C LEU A 213 15.98 5.51 30.60
#